data_AF-A0A966PCR0-F1
#
_entry.id   AF-A0A966PCR0-F1
#
_cell.length_a   1.000
_cell.length_b   1.000
_cell.length_c   1.000
_cell.angle_alpha   90.00
_cell.angle_beta   90.00
_cell.angle_gamma   90.00
#
_symmetry.space_group_name_H-M   'P 1'
#
loop_
_entity.id
_entity.type
_entity.pdbx_description
1 polymer ?
#
loop_
_entity_poly.entity_id
_entity_poly.type
_entity_poly.pdbx_seq_one_letter_code
_entity_poly.pdbx_strand_id
1 'polypeptide(L)'
;MDGSLALVGSGEYLPAMTSFENSLLEDGIKNGKAANYIQIPTAAGRESDDRLAYWKELGQRQADAIGVKATFLPIYTREDAFKPEHVDAITNSALMYMSGGDPHYLAEVLIDT
;
A
#
# COMPACT_ATOMS: atom_id res chain seq x y z
N MET A 1 9.49 -13.28 -13.74
CA MET A 1 9.95 -11.92 -14.05
C MET A 1 9.88 -11.14 -12.75
N ASP A 2 10.82 -10.23 -12.55
CA ASP A 2 10.78 -9.32 -11.41
C ASP A 2 9.60 -8.36 -11.56
N GLY A 3 9.06 -7.88 -10.44
CA GLY A 3 7.95 -6.93 -10.43
C GLY A 3 8.39 -5.52 -10.82
N SER A 4 7.45 -4.71 -11.30
CA SER A 4 7.68 -3.28 -11.52
C SER A 4 7.95 -2.56 -10.21
N LEU A 5 8.90 -1.62 -10.24
CA LEU A 5 9.24 -0.75 -9.11
C LEU A 5 8.97 0.71 -9.48
N ALA A 6 8.22 1.40 -8.64
CA ALA A 6 7.85 2.80 -8.82
C ALA A 6 8.36 3.66 -7.66
N LEU A 7 8.90 4.82 -7.99
CA LEU A 7 9.25 5.88 -7.04
C LEU A 7 8.36 7.09 -7.34
N VAL A 8 7.45 7.42 -6.43
CA VAL A 8 6.44 8.47 -6.62
C VAL A 8 6.80 9.64 -5.70
N GLY A 9 6.90 10.84 -6.27
CA GLY A 9 7.25 12.04 -5.49
C GLY A 9 6.12 12.54 -4.58
N SER A 10 4.87 12.44 -5.05
CA SER A 10 3.66 12.82 -4.31
C SER A 10 2.40 12.41 -5.05
N GLY A 11 1.25 12.39 -4.35
CA GLY A 11 -0.06 12.33 -4.98
C GLY A 11 -0.62 10.92 -5.09
N GLU A 12 -0.15 10.02 -4.22
CA GLU A 12 -0.68 8.68 -4.10
C GLU A 12 -2.20 8.70 -3.94
N TYR A 13 -2.85 7.73 -4.59
CA TYR A 13 -4.30 7.54 -4.53
C TYR A 13 -5.14 8.68 -5.12
N LEU A 14 -4.53 9.70 -5.73
CA LEU A 14 -5.26 10.78 -6.38
C LEU A 14 -5.68 10.40 -7.82
N PRO A 15 -6.73 11.04 -8.38
CA PRO A 15 -7.19 10.76 -9.74
C PRO A 15 -6.12 10.91 -10.82
N ALA A 16 -5.15 11.81 -10.61
CA ALA A 16 -4.03 11.99 -11.52
C ALA A 16 -3.11 10.76 -11.61
N MET A 17 -3.09 9.93 -10.56
CA MET A 17 -2.28 8.71 -10.46
C MET A 17 -3.03 7.44 -10.83
N THR A 18 -4.35 7.49 -11.07
CA THR A 18 -5.18 6.30 -11.33
C THR A 18 -4.65 5.46 -12.49
N SER A 19 -4.32 6.09 -13.63
CA SER A 19 -3.79 5.35 -14.78
C SER A 19 -2.43 4.70 -14.50
N PHE A 20 -1.59 5.34 -13.67
CA PHE A 20 -0.26 4.86 -13.34
C PHE A 20 -0.32 3.71 -12.32
N GLU A 21 -1.12 3.86 -11.27
CA GLU A 21 -1.30 2.81 -10.28
C GLU A 21 -1.99 1.57 -10.89
N ASN A 22 -2.93 1.78 -11.83
CA ASN A 22 -3.51 0.68 -12.60
C ASN A 22 -2.46 -0.05 -13.45
N SER A 23 -1.51 0.65 -14.08
CA SER A 23 -0.47 -0.05 -14.87
C SER A 23 0.44 -0.93 -14.00
N LEU A 24 0.74 -0.51 -12.76
CA LEU A 24 1.51 -1.33 -11.82
C LEU A 24 0.72 -2.58 -11.36
N LEU A 25 -0.59 -2.45 -11.15
CA LEU A 25 -1.47 -3.57 -10.89
C LEU A 25 -1.50 -4.55 -12.07
N GLU A 26 -1.63 -4.05 -13.30
CA GLU A 26 -1.61 -4.85 -14.52
C GLU A 26 -0.31 -5.64 -14.68
N ASP A 27 0.84 -5.03 -14.36
CA ASP A 27 2.14 -5.71 -14.36
C ASP A 27 2.16 -6.88 -13.36
N GLY A 28 1.67 -6.68 -12.14
CA GLY A 28 1.54 -7.73 -11.13
C GLY A 28 0.63 -8.87 -11.57
N ILE A 29 -0.53 -8.54 -12.14
CA ILE A 29 -1.51 -9.51 -12.65
C ILE A 29 -0.91 -10.32 -13.81
N LYS A 30 -0.22 -9.67 -14.74
CA LYS A 30 0.48 -10.33 -15.86
C LYS A 30 1.57 -11.29 -15.37
N ASN A 31 2.16 -11.00 -14.21
CA ASN A 31 3.11 -11.88 -13.51
C ASN A 31 2.43 -12.98 -12.66
N GLY A 32 1.11 -13.13 -12.73
CA GLY A 32 0.35 -14.20 -12.07
C GLY A 32 -0.06 -13.91 -10.63
N LYS A 33 0.05 -12.66 -10.16
CA LYS A 33 -0.41 -12.24 -8.83
C LYS A 33 -1.92 -12.00 -8.82
N ALA A 34 -2.55 -12.12 -7.65
CA ALA A 34 -3.96 -11.76 -7.51
C ALA A 34 -4.15 -10.25 -7.63
N ALA A 35 -5.24 -9.82 -8.28
CA ALA A 35 -5.65 -8.42 -8.42
C ALA A 35 -6.05 -7.82 -7.06
N ASN A 36 -5.07 -7.62 -6.20
CA ASN A 36 -5.19 -7.07 -4.86
C ASN A 36 -4.22 -5.90 -4.73
N TYR A 37 -4.76 -4.75 -4.32
CA TYR A 37 -4.05 -3.52 -4.08
C TYR A 37 -3.81 -3.41 -2.56
N ILE A 38 -2.60 -3.78 -2.13
CA ILE A 38 -2.15 -3.63 -0.75
C ILE A 38 -1.73 -2.19 -0.49
N GLN A 39 -2.28 -1.61 0.58
CA GLN A 39 -1.99 -0.25 1.01
C GLN A 39 -1.41 -0.29 2.43
N ILE A 40 -0.19 0.21 2.58
CA ILE A 40 0.61 0.17 3.82
C ILE A 40 0.87 1.61 4.28
N PRO A 41 0.18 2.09 5.34
CA PRO A 41 0.22 3.46 5.81
C PRO A 41 1.28 3.72 6.89
N THR A 42 2.29 2.84 7.01
CA THR A 42 3.20 2.81 8.16
C THR A 42 3.94 4.12 8.38
N ALA A 43 4.30 4.86 7.33
CA ALA A 43 4.92 6.18 7.46
C ALA A 43 4.04 7.17 8.25
N ALA A 44 2.72 7.02 8.19
CA ALA A 44 1.75 7.82 8.95
C ALA A 44 1.38 7.19 10.30
N GLY A 45 2.01 6.09 10.73
CA GLY A 45 1.61 5.32 11.92
C GLY A 45 1.72 6.06 13.26
N ARG A 46 2.36 7.24 13.30
CA ARG A 46 2.39 8.15 14.46
C ARG A 46 1.43 9.35 14.32
N GLU A 47 0.71 9.46 13.20
CA GLU A 47 -0.32 10.49 13.00
C GLU A 47 -1.59 10.16 13.81
N SER A 48 -2.56 11.07 13.83
CA SER A 48 -3.82 10.87 14.54
C SER A 48 -4.72 9.83 13.86
N ASP A 49 -5.66 9.27 14.63
CA ASP A 49 -6.67 8.33 14.09
C ASP A 49 -7.43 8.90 12.89
N ASP A 50 -7.77 10.21 12.91
CA ASP A 50 -8.42 10.90 11.79
C ASP A 50 -7.56 10.88 10.51
N ARG A 51 -6.24 10.98 10.66
CA ARG A 51 -5.30 10.93 9.53
C ARG A 51 -5.15 9.52 8.98
N LEU A 52 -5.14 8.52 9.86
CA LEU A 52 -5.13 7.12 9.46
C LEU A 52 -6.43 6.74 8.74
N ALA A 53 -7.58 7.21 9.23
CA ALA A 53 -8.87 7.06 8.59
C ALA A 53 -8.89 7.72 7.20
N TYR A 54 -8.34 8.94 7.10
CA TYR A 54 -8.19 9.64 5.82
C TYR A 54 -7.40 8.82 4.80
N TRP A 55 -6.25 8.25 5.18
CA TRP A 55 -5.46 7.39 4.28
C TRP A 55 -6.22 6.16 3.81
N LYS A 56 -6.93 5.51 4.73
CA LYS A 56 -7.77 4.35 4.41
C LYS A 56 -8.87 4.70 3.41
N GLU A 57 -9.58 5.82 3.63
CA GLU A 57 -10.65 6.27 2.74
C GLU A 57 -10.12 6.72 1.37
N LEU A 58 -8.95 7.36 1.34
CA LEU A 58 -8.33 7.81 0.10
C LEU A 58 -7.90 6.61 -0.75
N GLY A 59 -7.22 5.65 -0.14
CA GLY A 59 -6.81 4.41 -0.80
C GLY A 59 -7.99 3.57 -1.27
N GLN A 60 -9.08 3.47 -0.48
CA GLN A 60 -10.29 2.76 -0.91
C GLN A 60 -10.92 3.41 -2.14
N ARG A 61 -11.08 4.74 -2.14
CA ARG A 61 -11.64 5.47 -3.29
C ARG A 61 -10.84 5.25 -4.57
N GLN A 62 -9.52 5.19 -4.47
CA GLN A 62 -8.67 4.91 -5.62
C GLN A 62 -8.85 3.48 -6.14
N ALA A 63 -8.89 2.50 -5.23
CA ALA A 63 -9.12 1.11 -5.62
C ALA A 63 -10.52 0.95 -6.28
N ASP A 64 -11.54 1.64 -5.77
CA ASP A 64 -12.88 1.69 -6.37
C ASP A 64 -12.84 2.30 -7.78
N ALA A 65 -12.08 3.39 -7.97
CA ALA A 65 -11.92 4.05 -9.28
C ALA A 65 -11.20 3.15 -10.30
N ILE A 66 -10.25 2.32 -9.85
CA ILE A 66 -9.55 1.33 -10.68
C ILE A 66 -10.42 0.08 -10.91
N GLY A 67 -11.34 -0.24 -9.99
CA GLY A 67 -12.14 -1.45 -10.02
C GLY A 67 -11.43 -2.68 -9.45
N VAL A 68 -10.52 -2.49 -8.48
CA VAL A 68 -9.71 -3.54 -7.87
C VAL A 68 -10.03 -3.69 -6.38
N LYS A 69 -9.80 -4.88 -5.82
CA LYS A 69 -9.89 -5.07 -4.36
C LYS A 69 -8.74 -4.31 -3.68
N ALA A 70 -9.08 -3.40 -2.78
CA ALA A 70 -8.13 -2.83 -1.81
C ALA A 70 -8.02 -3.72 -0.56
N THR A 71 -6.81 -3.86 -0.04
CA THR A 71 -6.57 -4.38 1.31
C THR A 71 -5.68 -3.40 2.05
N PHE A 72 -6.28 -2.67 3.00
CA PHE A 72 -5.57 -1.76 3.86
C PHE A 72 -4.94 -2.53 5.04
N LEU A 73 -3.63 -2.49 5.17
CA LEU A 73 -2.90 -3.17 6.25
C LEU A 73 -2.49 -2.15 7.32
N PRO A 74 -3.15 -2.13 8.49
CA PRO A 74 -2.87 -1.18 9.55
C PRO A 74 -1.58 -1.54 10.32
N ILE A 75 -0.45 -1.53 9.62
CA ILE A 75 0.88 -1.74 10.20
C ILE A 75 1.37 -0.38 10.72
N TYR A 76 1.06 -0.06 11.97
CA TYR A 76 1.39 1.23 12.56
C TYR A 76 2.61 1.15 13.49
N THR A 77 2.87 -0.02 14.07
CA THR A 77 4.05 -0.29 14.90
C THR A 77 4.86 -1.47 14.37
N ARG A 78 6.06 -1.67 14.94
CA ARG A 78 6.93 -2.80 14.59
C ARG A 78 6.28 -4.15 14.93
N GLU A 79 5.52 -4.22 16.02
CA GLU A 79 4.79 -5.42 16.42
C GLU A 79 3.72 -5.80 15.39
N ASP A 80 3.09 -4.82 14.75
CA ASP A 80 2.13 -5.08 13.68
C ASP A 80 2.77 -5.78 12.48
N ALA A 81 4.03 -5.44 12.14
CA ALA A 81 4.72 -6.03 10.98
C ALA A 81 4.93 -7.55 11.10
N PHE A 82 4.95 -8.09 12.33
CA PHE A 82 5.10 -9.52 12.59
C PHE A 82 3.78 -10.29 12.65
N LYS A 83 2.63 -9.62 12.48
CA LYS A 83 1.32 -10.28 12.49
C LYS A 83 1.15 -11.19 11.27
N PRO A 84 0.91 -12.51 11.46
CA PRO A 84 0.77 -13.44 10.34
C PRO A 84 -0.29 -13.02 9.32
N GLU A 85 -1.39 -12.43 9.76
CA GLU A 85 -2.44 -11.94 8.87
C GLU A 85 -1.99 -10.84 7.91
N HIS A 86 -0.96 -10.05 8.26
CA HIS A 86 -0.39 -9.03 7.38
C HIS A 86 0.61 -9.66 6.39
N VAL A 87 1.43 -10.60 6.85
CA VAL A 87 2.36 -11.38 6.01
C VAL A 87 1.62 -12.19 4.95
N ASP A 88 0.52 -12.84 5.34
CA ASP A 88 -0.31 -13.64 4.45
C ASP A 88 -0.97 -12.76 3.38
N ALA A 89 -1.41 -11.55 3.76
CA ALA A 89 -2.07 -10.63 2.85
C ALA A 89 -1.15 -10.15 1.69
N ILE A 90 0.15 -9.97 1.95
CA ILE A 90 1.11 -9.45 0.96
C ILE A 90 1.65 -10.50 -0.01
N THR A 91 1.67 -11.79 0.37
CA THR A 91 2.40 -12.85 -0.36
C THR A 91 1.95 -13.01 -1.83
N ASN A 92 0.66 -12.77 -2.13
CA ASN A 92 0.09 -12.93 -3.47
C ASN A 92 -0.58 -11.67 -4.05
N SER A 93 -0.17 -10.47 -3.64
CA SER A 93 -0.73 -9.22 -4.18
C SER A 93 -0.06 -8.74 -5.46
N ALA A 94 -0.84 -8.11 -6.34
CA ALA A 94 -0.35 -7.50 -7.57
C ALA A 94 0.39 -6.17 -7.32
N LEU A 95 -0.07 -5.37 -6.36
CA LEU A 95 0.58 -4.11 -6.00
C LEU A 95 0.63 -3.97 -4.47
N MET A 96 1.81 -3.62 -3.96
CA MET A 96 2.01 -3.11 -2.61
C MET A 96 2.45 -1.66 -2.69
N TYR A 97 1.80 -0.79 -1.93
CA TYR A 97 2.06 0.64 -1.94
C TYR A 97 2.26 1.16 -0.51
N MET A 98 3.40 1.79 -0.28
CA MET A 98 3.73 2.48 0.97
C MET A 98 3.34 3.96 0.80
N SER A 99 2.33 4.42 1.52
CA SER A 99 1.91 5.84 1.46
C SER A 99 2.83 6.75 2.28
N GLY A 100 2.72 8.05 2.06
CA GLY A 100 3.55 9.08 2.68
C GLY A 100 3.36 9.25 4.18
N GLY A 101 4.28 10.01 4.77
CA GLY A 101 4.39 10.25 6.21
C GLY A 101 5.85 10.47 6.60
N ASP A 102 6.27 9.93 7.74
CA ASP A 102 7.67 9.94 8.19
C ASP A 102 8.47 8.75 7.59
N PRO A 103 9.43 9.00 6.69
CA PRO A 103 10.24 7.94 6.10
C PRO A 103 11.20 7.27 7.08
N HIS A 104 11.63 7.97 8.15
CA HIS A 104 12.44 7.35 9.20
C HIS A 104 11.61 6.35 9.99
N TYR A 105 10.37 6.69 10.30
CA TYR A 105 9.48 5.79 11.02
C TYR A 105 9.09 4.57 10.19
N LEU A 106 8.80 4.76 8.89
CA LEU A 106 8.58 3.65 7.96
C LEU A 106 9.73 2.65 7.99
N ALA A 107 10.96 3.14 7.89
CA ALA A 107 12.16 2.30 7.92
C ALA A 107 12.36 1.64 9.31
N GLU A 108 12.21 2.39 10.41
CA GLU A 108 12.32 1.88 11.78
C GLU A 108 11.35 0.71 12.03
N VAL A 109 10.11 0.84 11.54
CA VAL A 109 9.06 -0.17 11.73
C VAL A 109 9.30 -1.41 10.88
N LEU A 110 9.66 -1.28 9.60
CA LEU A 110 9.68 -2.39 8.64
C LEU A 110 11.05 -3.02 8.37
N ILE A 111 12.16 -2.38 8.77
CA ILE A 111 13.48 -2.97 8.53
C ILE A 111 13.63 -4.26 9.34
N ASP A 112 14.11 -5.33 8.71
CA ASP A 112 14.33 -6.64 9.34
C ASP A 112 13.08 -7.25 10.03
N THR A 113 11.91 -7.11 9.42
CA THR A 113 10.64 -7.76 9.83
C THR A 113 10.22 -8.88 8.90
#